data_AF-A0A1G3VQ89-F1
#
_entry.id   AF-A0A1G3VQ89-F1
#
_cell.length_a   1.000
_cell.length_b   1.000
_cell.length_c   1.000
_cell.angle_alpha   90.00
_cell.angle_beta   90.00
_cell.angle_gamma   90.00
#
_symmetry.space_group_name_H-M   'P 1'
#
loop_
_entity.id
_entity.type
_entity.pdbx_description
1 polymer ?
#
loop_
_entity_poly.entity_id
_entity_poly.type
_entity_poly.pdbx_seq_one_letter_code
_entity_poly.pdbx_strand_id
1 'polypeptide(L)'
;MGEDEDKGYTVDDRRYLHMSEEEKAKLRKQGGSEPAAKESAAEEAFQEASQKAAAEAEKSAQGSPFPEVTFSSFIFSLSSSAFVGLGAIPDPNTGKVEKNLSLVKQTIDLLGVLREKTRNNLTQEEETLFDHLLYDLRMSYVREVG
;
A
#
# COMPACT_ATOMS: atom_id res chain seq x y z
N MET A 1 16.05 -32.15 -8.82
CA MET A 1 16.65 -32.47 -7.51
C MET A 1 18.12 -32.80 -7.78
N GLY A 2 19.02 -32.03 -7.19
CA GLY A 2 20.46 -32.08 -7.46
C GLY A 2 21.05 -30.71 -7.13
N GLU A 3 21.21 -30.46 -5.83
CA GLU A 3 21.71 -29.23 -5.23
C GLU A 3 23.23 -29.12 -5.48
N ASP A 4 23.69 -28.03 -6.08
CA ASP A 4 25.11 -27.68 -6.10
C ASP A 4 25.43 -26.91 -4.81
N GLU A 5 26.02 -27.62 -3.85
CA GLU A 5 26.48 -27.10 -2.57
C GLU A 5 27.58 -26.04 -2.74
N ASP A 6 27.35 -24.85 -2.18
CA ASP A 6 28.33 -23.77 -2.05
C ASP A 6 29.50 -24.22 -1.14
N LYS A 7 30.58 -24.72 -1.74
CA LYS A 7 31.80 -25.11 -1.02
C LYS A 7 32.54 -23.88 -0.52
N GLY A 8 32.25 -23.48 0.71
CA GLY A 8 32.97 -22.43 1.42
C GLY A 8 34.48 -22.71 1.51
N TYR A 9 35.30 -21.68 1.28
CA TYR A 9 36.75 -21.76 1.43
C TYR A 9 37.15 -21.37 2.86
N THR A 10 37.96 -22.18 3.53
CA THR A 10 38.51 -21.85 4.85
C THR A 10 39.89 -21.23 4.68
N VAL A 11 40.02 -19.95 5.01
CA VAL A 11 41.31 -19.23 4.99
C VAL A 11 41.96 -19.38 6.36
N ASP A 12 42.90 -20.32 6.48
CA ASP A 12 43.68 -20.50 7.70
C ASP A 12 44.90 -19.55 7.69
N ASP A 13 44.80 -18.41 8.39
CA ASP A 13 45.90 -17.45 8.49
C ASP A 13 46.94 -17.94 9.50
N ARG A 14 48.08 -18.39 8.97
CA ARG A 14 49.23 -18.87 9.77
C ARG A 14 49.75 -17.85 10.79
N ARG A 15 49.51 -16.55 10.61
CA ARG A 15 49.91 -15.53 11.60
C ARG A 15 49.11 -15.66 12.89
N TYR A 16 47.85 -16.07 12.81
CA TYR A 16 46.97 -16.20 13.98
C TYR A 16 47.43 -17.30 14.94
N LEU A 17 48.06 -18.36 14.42
CA LEU A 17 48.57 -19.49 15.21
C LEU A 17 49.81 -19.15 16.05
N HIS A 18 50.61 -18.16 15.64
CA HIS A 18 51.83 -17.74 16.33
C HIS A 18 51.64 -16.53 17.27
N MET A 19 50.43 -15.96 17.35
CA MET A 19 50.13 -14.84 18.24
C MET A 19 49.95 -15.29 19.68
N SER A 20 50.37 -14.43 20.62
CA SER A 20 50.17 -14.69 22.06
C SER A 20 48.67 -14.71 22.41
N GLU A 21 48.30 -15.44 23.47
CA GLU A 21 46.91 -15.54 23.92
C GLU A 21 46.30 -14.16 24.26
N GLU A 22 47.13 -13.20 24.72
CA GLU A 22 46.70 -11.81 24.95
C GLU A 22 46.38 -11.05 23.65
N GLU A 23 47.11 -11.30 22.56
CA GLU A 23 46.85 -10.67 21.27
C GLU A 23 45.64 -11.28 20.55
N LYS A 24 45.45 -12.60 20.65
CA LYS A 24 44.23 -13.27 20.19
C LYS A 24 42.99 -12.76 20.92
N ALA A 25 43.10 -12.54 22.24
CA ALA A 25 42.03 -11.97 23.05
C ALA A 25 41.69 -10.51 22.66
N LYS A 26 42.69 -9.72 22.25
CA LYS A 26 42.48 -8.35 21.74
C LYS A 26 41.79 -8.33 20.38
N LEU A 27 42.18 -9.19 19.44
CA LEU A 27 41.51 -9.29 18.13
C LEU A 27 40.05 -9.73 18.28
N ARG A 28 39.77 -10.68 19.17
CA ARG A 28 38.40 -11.17 19.44
C ARG A 28 37.51 -10.12 20.13
N LYS A 29 38.10 -9.20 20.91
CA LYS A 29 37.40 -8.02 21.44
C LYS A 29 37.17 -6.92 20.39
N GLN A 30 38.04 -6.80 19.40
CA GLN A 30 37.92 -5.80 18.33
C GLN A 30 36.96 -6.22 17.20
N GLY A 31 36.70 -7.52 17.04
CA GLY A 31 35.82 -8.08 16.00
C GLY A 31 34.41 -8.47 16.44
N GLY A 32 33.96 -8.08 17.63
CA GLY A 32 32.70 -8.61 18.19
C GLY A 32 31.98 -7.69 19.15
N SER A 33 31.20 -6.75 18.61
CA SER A 33 29.96 -6.26 19.22
C SER A 33 29.15 -5.46 18.20
N GLU A 34 27.83 -5.67 18.18
CA GLU A 34 26.76 -4.94 17.46
C GLU A 34 26.25 -5.48 16.11
N PRO A 35 25.47 -6.58 16.13
CA PRO A 35 24.35 -6.74 15.20
C PRO A 35 23.00 -6.39 15.84
N ALA A 36 22.80 -6.64 17.15
CA ALA A 36 21.49 -6.52 17.80
C ALA A 36 21.03 -5.07 18.07
N ALA A 37 21.95 -4.13 18.28
CA ALA A 37 21.61 -2.73 18.57
C ALA A 37 21.19 -1.92 17.33
N LYS A 38 21.53 -2.40 16.12
CA LYS A 38 21.16 -1.74 14.86
C LYS A 38 19.75 -2.11 14.38
N GLU A 39 19.28 -3.32 14.67
CA GLU A 39 17.92 -3.74 14.34
C GLU A 39 16.88 -3.04 15.23
N SER A 40 17.11 -2.97 16.55
CA SER A 40 16.21 -2.27 17.46
C SER A 40 16.13 -0.76 17.18
N ALA A 41 17.24 -0.13 16.81
CA ALA A 41 17.28 1.29 16.48
C ALA A 41 16.60 1.60 15.13
N ALA A 42 16.66 0.69 14.16
CA ALA A 42 15.97 0.84 12.88
C ALA A 42 14.44 0.65 13.02
N GLU A 43 14.02 -0.25 13.91
CA GLU A 43 12.61 -0.54 14.18
C GLU A 43 11.96 0.58 15.03
N GLU A 44 12.69 1.12 16.00
CA GLU A 44 12.29 2.32 16.75
C GLU A 44 12.18 3.55 15.84
N ALA A 45 13.16 3.76 14.93
CA ALA A 45 13.10 4.87 13.98
C ALA A 45 11.94 4.74 12.97
N PHE A 46 11.57 3.53 12.55
CA PHE A 46 10.43 3.29 11.68
C PHE A 46 9.10 3.53 12.40
N GLN A 47 8.98 3.10 13.67
CA GLN A 47 7.79 3.36 14.49
C GLN A 47 7.65 4.85 14.86
N GLU A 48 8.75 5.54 15.15
CA GLU A 48 8.74 6.97 15.44
C GLU A 48 8.39 7.79 14.19
N ALA A 49 8.89 7.38 13.01
CA ALA A 49 8.51 7.98 11.73
C ALA A 49 7.04 7.74 11.38
N SER A 50 6.50 6.54 11.63
CA SER A 50 5.08 6.24 11.38
C SER A 50 4.14 6.98 12.33
N GLN A 51 4.51 7.10 13.61
CA GLN A 51 3.74 7.85 14.61
C GLN A 51 3.77 9.35 14.32
N LYS A 52 4.91 9.89 13.89
CA LYS A 52 5.03 11.29 13.51
C LYS A 52 4.24 11.62 12.24
N ALA A 53 4.22 10.71 11.25
CA ALA A 53 3.41 10.85 10.05
C ALA A 53 1.89 10.80 10.36
N ALA A 54 1.47 9.93 11.28
CA ALA A 54 0.08 9.88 11.75
C ALA A 54 -0.32 11.16 12.49
N ALA A 55 0.54 11.67 13.38
CA ALA A 55 0.28 12.90 14.13
C ALA A 55 0.29 14.16 13.24
N GLU A 56 1.12 14.20 12.20
CA GLU A 56 1.11 15.29 11.21
C GLU A 56 -0.15 15.24 10.32
N ALA A 57 -0.62 14.04 9.93
CA ALA A 57 -1.87 13.87 9.19
C ALA A 57 -3.09 14.37 9.98
N GLU A 58 -3.19 14.02 11.26
CA GLU A 58 -4.27 14.49 12.15
C GLU A 58 -4.25 16.02 12.35
N LYS A 59 -3.07 16.63 12.35
CA LYS A 59 -2.92 18.08 12.53
C LYS A 59 -3.30 18.89 11.28
N SER A 60 -3.11 18.31 10.08
CA SER A 60 -3.57 18.90 8.82
C SER A 60 -5.08 18.80 8.59
N ALA A 61 -5.76 17.84 9.25
CA ALA A 61 -7.22 17.66 9.15
C ALA A 61 -8.03 18.76 9.87
N GLN A 62 -7.44 19.44 10.87
CA GLN A 62 -8.15 20.43 11.70
C GLN A 62 -8.33 21.82 11.05
N GLY A 63 -7.92 22.02 9.79
CA GLY A 63 -7.90 23.34 9.13
C GLY A 63 -8.88 23.53 7.97
N SER A 64 -9.58 22.49 7.51
CA SER A 64 -10.41 22.56 6.30
C SER A 64 -11.91 22.52 6.66
N PRO A 65 -12.74 23.44 6.12
CA PRO A 65 -14.19 23.44 6.36
C PRO A 65 -14.94 22.29 5.67
N PHE A 66 -14.21 21.38 5.01
CA PHE A 66 -14.76 20.23 4.31
C PHE A 66 -14.52 18.94 5.11
N PRO A 67 -15.48 18.01 5.14
CA PRO A 67 -15.26 16.70 5.77
C PRO A 67 -14.07 16.00 5.10
N GLU A 68 -13.31 15.24 5.88
CA GLU A 68 -12.21 14.45 5.34
C GLU A 68 -12.73 13.50 4.25
N VAL A 69 -12.08 13.57 3.08
CA VAL A 69 -12.36 12.64 1.99
C VAL A 69 -11.56 11.38 2.25
N THR A 70 -12.24 10.33 2.67
CA THR A 70 -11.67 8.98 2.80
C THR A 70 -11.66 8.27 1.45
N PHE A 71 -10.87 7.20 1.32
CA PHE A 71 -10.85 6.40 0.10
C PHE A 71 -12.25 5.84 -0.23
N SER A 72 -12.96 5.33 0.78
CA SER A 72 -14.35 4.85 0.63
C SER A 72 -15.30 5.93 0.12
N SER A 73 -15.23 7.17 0.63
CA SER A 73 -16.11 8.24 0.16
C SER A 73 -15.76 8.68 -1.26
N PHE A 74 -14.47 8.66 -1.62
CA PHE A 74 -14.02 8.90 -2.98
C PHE A 74 -14.54 7.85 -3.98
N ILE A 75 -14.36 6.56 -3.71
CA ILE A 75 -14.85 5.48 -4.58
C ILE A 75 -16.38 5.49 -4.69
N PHE A 76 -17.07 5.79 -3.59
CA PHE A 76 -18.52 5.97 -3.60
C PHE A 76 -18.95 7.14 -4.50
N SER A 77 -18.23 8.27 -4.46
CA SER A 77 -18.53 9.43 -5.32
C SER A 77 -18.40 9.11 -6.82
N LEU A 78 -17.35 8.37 -7.20
CA LEU A 78 -17.13 7.91 -8.59
C LEU A 78 -18.23 6.94 -9.03
N SER A 79 -18.60 6.02 -8.15
CA SER A 79 -19.65 5.04 -8.41
C SER A 79 -21.01 5.71 -8.60
N SER A 80 -21.34 6.70 -7.76
CA SER A 80 -22.55 7.52 -7.90
C SER A 80 -22.59 8.25 -9.25
N SER A 81 -21.48 8.84 -9.68
CA SER A 81 -21.39 9.47 -11.00
C SER A 81 -21.64 8.49 -12.15
N ALA A 82 -21.15 7.26 -12.03
CA ALA A 82 -21.44 6.21 -13.01
C ALA A 82 -22.92 5.79 -12.99
N PHE A 83 -23.57 5.70 -11.83
CA PHE A 83 -25.01 5.43 -11.75
C PHE A 83 -25.87 6.56 -12.34
N VAL A 84 -25.46 7.83 -12.18
CA VAL A 84 -26.08 8.96 -12.87
C VAL A 84 -25.94 8.81 -14.38
N GLY A 85 -24.73 8.47 -14.86
CA GLY A 85 -24.48 8.23 -16.29
C GLY A 85 -25.23 7.03 -16.86
N LEU A 86 -25.61 6.04 -16.03
CA LEU A 86 -26.50 4.94 -16.40
C LEU A 86 -27.97 5.37 -16.52
N GLY A 87 -28.31 6.62 -16.18
CA GLY A 87 -29.69 7.12 -16.14
C GLY A 87 -30.51 6.54 -14.99
N ALA A 88 -29.86 5.95 -13.97
CA ALA A 88 -30.54 5.44 -12.79
C ALA A 88 -30.94 6.58 -11.82
N ILE A 89 -30.26 7.72 -11.92
CA ILE A 89 -30.42 8.88 -11.04
C ILE A 89 -30.40 10.15 -11.91
N PRO A 90 -31.29 11.14 -11.70
CA PRO A 90 -31.24 12.41 -12.40
C PRO A 90 -29.96 13.18 -12.05
N ASP A 91 -29.34 13.83 -13.04
CA ASP A 91 -28.17 14.66 -12.82
C ASP A 91 -28.53 15.82 -11.85
N PRO A 92 -27.85 15.96 -10.70
CA PRO A 92 -28.19 16.96 -9.70
C PRO A 92 -27.95 18.41 -10.18
N ASN A 93 -27.16 18.62 -11.23
CA ASN A 93 -26.87 19.95 -11.77
C ASN A 93 -27.88 20.37 -12.85
N THR A 94 -28.31 19.42 -13.68
CA THR A 94 -29.19 19.73 -14.83
C THR A 94 -30.64 19.27 -14.63
N GLY A 95 -30.89 18.41 -13.64
CA GLY A 95 -32.18 17.78 -13.40
C GLY A 95 -32.60 16.77 -14.48
N LYS A 96 -31.73 16.51 -15.46
CA LYS A 96 -32.03 15.64 -16.60
C LYS A 96 -31.49 14.23 -16.36
N VAL A 97 -32.26 13.25 -16.79
CA VAL A 97 -31.81 11.86 -16.87
C VAL A 97 -31.25 11.66 -18.28
N GLU A 98 -29.94 11.82 -18.44
CA GLU A 98 -29.25 11.53 -19.70
C GLU A 98 -28.37 10.30 -19.54
N LYS A 99 -28.70 9.24 -20.30
CA LYS A 99 -27.89 8.03 -20.36
C LYS A 99 -26.64 8.30 -21.20
N ASN A 100 -25.47 8.22 -20.58
CA ASN A 100 -24.17 8.32 -21.24
C ASN A 100 -23.33 7.08 -20.94
N LEU A 101 -23.62 6.00 -21.67
CA LEU A 101 -22.92 4.72 -21.51
C LEU A 101 -21.41 4.83 -21.79
N SER A 102 -20.98 5.75 -22.67
CA SER A 102 -19.56 5.99 -22.93
C SER A 102 -18.84 6.51 -21.68
N LEU A 103 -19.44 7.47 -20.98
CA LEU A 103 -18.91 8.00 -19.72
C LEU A 103 -18.89 6.93 -18.64
N VAL A 104 -19.96 6.13 -18.51
CA VAL A 104 -20.03 5.03 -17.55
C VAL A 104 -18.91 4.03 -17.78
N LYS A 105 -18.69 3.63 -19.03
CA LYS A 105 -17.60 2.71 -19.39
C LYS A 105 -16.24 3.26 -18.96
N GLN A 106 -15.98 4.54 -19.27
CA GLN A 106 -14.74 5.19 -18.87
C GLN A 106 -14.55 5.20 -17.34
N THR A 107 -15.62 5.45 -16.58
CA THR A 107 -15.58 5.41 -15.12
C THR A 107 -15.32 4.00 -14.59
N ILE A 108 -15.92 2.96 -15.18
CA ILE A 108 -15.67 1.56 -14.81
C ILE A 108 -14.22 1.17 -15.11
N ASP A 109 -13.69 1.58 -16.27
CA ASP A 109 -12.31 1.33 -16.66
C ASP A 109 -11.34 2.03 -15.70
N LEU A 110 -11.62 3.28 -15.31
CA LEU A 110 -10.85 4.03 -14.32
C LEU A 110 -10.86 3.33 -12.95
N LEU A 111 -12.04 2.91 -12.47
CA LEU A 111 -12.17 2.15 -11.23
C LEU A 111 -11.39 0.82 -11.30
N GLY A 112 -11.37 0.16 -12.46
CA GLY A 112 -10.55 -1.03 -12.70
C GLY A 112 -9.05 -0.75 -12.54
N VAL A 113 -8.54 0.32 -13.16
CA VAL A 113 -7.13 0.73 -13.02
C VAL A 113 -6.80 1.10 -11.58
N LEU A 114 -7.68 1.83 -10.90
CA LEU A 114 -7.50 2.19 -9.49
C LEU A 114 -7.41 0.94 -8.62
N ARG A 115 -8.30 -0.04 -8.81
CA ARG A 115 -8.27 -1.30 -8.06
C ARG A 115 -6.95 -2.03 -8.21
N GLU A 116 -6.39 -2.08 -9.42
CA GLU A 116 -5.07 -2.68 -9.65
C GLU A 116 -3.95 -1.90 -8.97
N LYS A 117 -4.00 -0.56 -9.01
CA LYS A 117 -2.96 0.31 -8.43
C LYS A 117 -3.03 0.41 -6.91
N THR A 118 -4.20 0.18 -6.31
CA THR A 118 -4.39 0.22 -4.86
C THR A 118 -4.35 -1.18 -4.23
N ARG A 119 -4.19 -2.25 -5.02
CA ARG A 119 -4.02 -3.61 -4.51
C ARG A 119 -2.85 -3.63 -3.50
N ASN A 120 -3.12 -4.11 -2.28
CA ASN A 120 -2.22 -4.13 -1.11
C ASN A 120 -2.10 -2.81 -0.31
N ASN A 121 -2.85 -1.76 -0.65
CA ASN A 121 -2.94 -0.52 0.13
C ASN A 121 -4.35 -0.29 0.71
N LEU A 122 -5.24 -1.27 0.62
CA LEU A 122 -6.62 -1.18 1.09
C LEU A 122 -6.80 -1.89 2.42
N THR A 123 -7.68 -1.36 3.26
CA THR A 123 -8.22 -2.14 4.39
C THR A 123 -9.17 -3.23 3.88
N GLN A 124 -9.50 -4.19 4.74
CA GLN A 124 -10.41 -5.27 4.36
C GLN A 124 -11.82 -4.77 4.04
N GLU A 125 -12.28 -3.74 4.75
CA GLU A 125 -13.55 -3.07 4.47
C GLU A 125 -13.53 -2.34 3.14
N GLU A 126 -12.45 -1.61 2.84
CA GLU A 126 -12.28 -0.87 1.58
C GLU A 126 -12.21 -1.82 0.38
N GLU A 127 -11.49 -2.93 0.52
CA GLU A 127 -11.38 -3.96 -0.51
C GLU A 127 -12.76 -4.56 -0.82
N THR A 128 -13.50 -4.95 0.21
CA THR A 128 -14.84 -5.52 0.07
C THR A 128 -15.80 -4.53 -0.58
N LEU A 129 -15.81 -3.27 -0.11
CA LEU A 129 -16.63 -2.20 -0.66
C LEU A 129 -16.30 -1.93 -2.14
N PHE A 130 -15.02 -1.86 -2.49
CA PHE A 130 -14.59 -1.59 -3.85
C PHE A 130 -15.01 -2.73 -4.79
N ASP A 131 -14.78 -3.98 -4.40
CA ASP A 131 -15.16 -5.14 -5.22
C ASP A 131 -16.68 -5.23 -5.44
N HIS A 132 -17.48 -4.94 -4.40
CA HIS A 132 -18.93 -4.86 -4.53
C HIS A 132 -19.39 -3.75 -5.49
N LEU A 133 -18.88 -2.53 -5.33
CA LEU A 133 -19.25 -1.40 -6.19
C LEU A 133 -18.87 -1.65 -7.65
N LEU A 134 -17.67 -2.20 -7.89
CA LEU A 134 -17.19 -2.48 -9.24
C LEU A 134 -18.04 -3.59 -9.91
N TYR A 135 -18.43 -4.61 -9.14
CA TYR A 135 -19.32 -5.66 -9.63
C TYR A 135 -20.70 -5.11 -10.01
N ASP A 136 -21.32 -4.33 -9.14
CA ASP A 136 -22.66 -3.78 -9.35
C ASP A 136 -22.69 -2.83 -10.56
N LEU A 137 -21.67 -1.99 -10.72
CA LEU A 137 -21.53 -1.11 -11.88
C LEU A 137 -21.36 -1.88 -13.18
N ARG A 138 -20.52 -2.91 -13.20
CA ARG A 138 -20.33 -3.76 -14.39
C ARG A 138 -21.61 -4.47 -14.78
N MET A 139 -22.33 -5.04 -13.81
CA MET A 139 -23.61 -5.71 -14.07
C MET A 139 -24.68 -4.73 -14.56
N SER A 140 -24.75 -3.53 -13.97
CA SER A 140 -25.69 -2.50 -14.41
C SER A 140 -25.38 -2.01 -15.82
N TYR A 141 -24.09 -1.82 -16.13
CA TYR A 141 -23.64 -1.45 -17.46
C TYR A 141 -23.98 -2.51 -18.51
N VAL A 142 -23.70 -3.78 -18.25
CA VAL A 142 -24.02 -4.87 -19.17
C VAL A 142 -25.53 -4.97 -19.40
N ARG A 143 -26.35 -4.77 -18.36
CA ARG A 143 -27.82 -4.78 -18.47
C ARG A 143 -28.37 -3.65 -19.34
N GLU A 144 -27.70 -2.51 -19.37
CA GLU A 144 -28.14 -1.35 -20.17
C GLU A 144 -27.56 -1.34 -21.59
N VAL A 145 -26.44 -2.04 -21.81
CA VAL A 145 -25.81 -2.20 -23.13
C VAL A 145 -26.41 -3.38 -23.92
N GLY A 146 -26.83 -4.44 -23.22
CA GLY A 146 -27.42 -5.64 -23.80
C GLY A 146 -28.92 -5.56 -23.98
#